data_AF-A0A935LWS1-F1
#
_entry.id   AF-A0A935LWS1-F1
#
_cell.length_a   1.000
_cell.length_b   1.000
_cell.length_c   1.000
_cell.angle_alpha   90.00
_cell.angle_beta   90.00
_cell.angle_gamma   90.00
#
_symmetry.space_group_name_H-M   'P 1'
#
loop_
_entity.id
_entity.type
_entity.pdbx_description
1 polymer ?
#
loop_
_entity_poly.entity_id
_entity_poly.type
_entity_poly.pdbx_seq_one_letter_code
_entity_poly.pdbx_strand_id
1 'polypeptide(L)'
;MRKKILLLTAFSFVFSNMSFAQNFERVVRQQKASINSIYKKKRIAQREYYKLMDEQHVIGNTIKKYKRDGYFSPEEKNKIAAKQRRAADRIRRYQRNRERY
;
A
#
# COMPACT_ATOMS: atom_id res chain seq x y z
N MET A 1 -6.99 3.02 48.89
CA MET A 1 -7.03 2.12 47.70
C MET A 1 -7.67 2.76 46.46
N ARG A 2 -8.70 3.61 46.58
CA ARG A 2 -9.34 4.30 45.44
C ARG A 2 -8.41 5.21 44.60
N LYS A 3 -7.45 5.92 45.22
CA LYS A 3 -6.47 6.78 44.51
C LYS A 3 -5.50 5.99 43.61
N LYS A 4 -5.15 4.75 43.99
CA LYS A 4 -4.27 3.87 43.19
C LYS A 4 -4.98 3.30 41.96
N ILE A 5 -6.29 3.04 42.08
CA ILE A 5 -7.14 2.59 40.96
C ILE A 5 -7.35 3.73 39.95
N LEU A 6 -7.55 4.97 40.42
CA LEU A 6 -7.64 6.15 39.54
C LEU A 6 -6.34 6.44 38.77
N LEU A 7 -5.17 6.16 39.37
CA LEU A 7 -3.88 6.28 38.71
C LEU A 7 -3.65 5.19 37.65
N LEU A 8 -4.14 3.97 37.88
CA LEU A 8 -4.06 2.85 36.92
C LEU A 8 -4.97 3.06 35.70
N THR A 9 -6.16 3.63 35.88
CA THR A 9 -7.07 3.94 34.77
C THR A 9 -6.58 5.11 33.93
N ALA A 10 -5.92 6.10 34.53
CA ALA A 10 -5.30 7.20 33.79
C ALA A 10 -4.12 6.76 32.89
N PHE A 11 -3.34 5.76 33.33
CA PHE A 11 -2.19 5.26 32.55
C PHE A 11 -2.61 4.46 31.31
N SER A 12 -3.81 3.87 31.31
CA SER A 12 -4.32 3.05 30.19
C SER A 12 -4.80 3.88 28.99
N PHE A 13 -5.01 5.19 29.15
CA PHE A 13 -5.45 6.08 28.06
C PHE A 13 -4.33 6.56 27.14
N VAL A 14 -3.06 6.34 27.50
CA VAL A 14 -1.91 6.91 26.78
C VAL A 14 -1.42 6.01 25.61
N PHE A 15 -1.83 4.74 25.57
CA PHE A 15 -1.33 3.77 24.58
C PHE A 15 -2.11 3.70 23.26
N SER A 16 -3.20 4.46 23.08
CA SER A 16 -4.12 4.27 21.94
C SER A 16 -3.79 5.07 20.66
N ASN A 17 -2.68 5.81 20.61
CA ASN A 17 -2.37 6.67 19.44
C ASN A 17 -1.08 6.27 18.70
N MET A 18 -0.84 4.98 18.48
CA MET A 18 0.12 4.56 17.45
C MET A 18 -0.47 4.81 16.05
N SER A 19 -0.38 6.05 15.57
CA SER A 19 -0.69 6.39 14.19
C SER A 19 0.41 5.84 13.29
N PHE A 20 0.18 4.66 12.69
CA PHE A 20 1.06 4.14 11.66
C PHE A 20 0.96 5.03 10.41
N ALA A 21 1.95 5.88 10.18
CA ALA A 21 2.02 6.67 8.96
C ALA A 21 2.04 5.75 7.72
N GLN A 22 1.06 5.91 6.83
CA GLN A 22 0.95 5.09 5.62
C GLN A 22 2.09 5.40 4.64
N ASN A 23 2.99 4.44 4.42
CA ASN A 23 4.12 4.60 3.51
C ASN A 23 3.77 4.13 2.09
N PHE A 24 3.18 5.03 1.30
CA PHE A 24 2.71 4.72 -0.05
C PHE A 24 3.84 4.27 -1.00
N GLU A 25 5.03 4.87 -0.91
CA GLU A 25 6.19 4.53 -1.73
C GLU A 25 6.66 3.09 -1.49
N ARG A 26 6.66 2.65 -0.22
CA ARG A 26 6.99 1.26 0.14
C ARG A 26 6.02 0.28 -0.51
N VAL A 27 4.73 0.58 -0.51
CA VAL A 27 3.70 -0.28 -1.13
C VAL A 27 3.94 -0.41 -2.63
N VAL A 28 4.24 0.68 -3.34
CA VAL A 28 4.58 0.63 -4.78
C VAL A 28 5.81 -0.28 -5.02
N ARG A 29 6.86 -0.16 -4.20
CA ARG A 29 8.04 -1.04 -4.33
C ARG A 29 7.69 -2.52 -4.13
N GLN A 30 6.86 -2.83 -3.13
CA GLN A 30 6.40 -4.20 -2.88
C GLN A 30 5.53 -4.74 -4.02
N GLN A 31 4.67 -3.91 -4.60
CA GLN A 31 3.84 -4.27 -5.75
C GLN A 31 4.71 -4.56 -6.98
N LYS A 32 5.68 -3.70 -7.30
CA LYS A 32 6.67 -3.93 -8.38
C LYS A 32 7.46 -5.22 -8.17
N ALA A 33 7.96 -5.47 -6.96
CA ALA A 33 8.66 -6.71 -6.64
C ALA A 33 7.77 -7.95 -6.85
N SER A 34 6.49 -7.85 -6.46
CA SER A 34 5.52 -8.93 -6.69
C SER A 34 5.26 -9.17 -8.18
N ILE A 35 5.09 -8.12 -8.97
CA ILE A 35 4.91 -8.19 -10.44
C ILE A 35 6.13 -8.87 -11.07
N ASN A 36 7.35 -8.44 -10.72
CA ASN A 36 8.59 -9.04 -11.19
C ASN A 36 8.67 -10.54 -10.86
N SER A 37 8.28 -10.94 -9.65
CA SER A 37 8.27 -12.34 -9.23
C SER A 37 7.28 -13.18 -10.05
N ILE A 38 6.08 -12.66 -10.31
CA ILE A 38 5.05 -13.33 -11.13
C ILE A 38 5.54 -13.51 -12.57
N TYR A 39 6.16 -12.47 -13.14
CA TYR A 39 6.73 -12.52 -14.49
C TYR A 39 7.89 -13.50 -14.60
N LYS A 40 8.83 -13.50 -13.64
CA LYS A 40 9.92 -14.48 -13.59
C LYS A 40 9.42 -15.92 -13.50
N LYS A 41 8.30 -16.14 -12.82
CA LYS A 41 7.62 -17.44 -12.75
C LYS A 41 6.79 -17.76 -13.99
N LYS A 42 6.84 -16.92 -15.03
CA LYS A 42 6.10 -17.07 -16.28
C LYS A 42 4.58 -17.13 -16.11
N ARG A 43 4.03 -16.55 -15.03
CA ARG A 43 2.58 -16.62 -14.74
C ARG A 43 1.75 -15.52 -15.43
N ILE A 44 2.43 -14.63 -16.13
CA ILE A 44 1.85 -13.56 -16.95
C ILE A 44 2.68 -13.39 -18.21
N ALA A 45 2.03 -13.03 -19.31
CA ALA A 45 2.69 -12.62 -20.53
C ALA A 45 3.41 -11.27 -20.36
N GLN A 46 4.40 -11.01 -21.22
CA GLN A 46 5.18 -9.77 -21.21
C GLN A 46 4.30 -8.51 -21.36
N ARG A 47 3.25 -8.57 -22.18
CA ARG A 47 2.29 -7.47 -22.34
C ARG A 47 1.59 -7.12 -21.02
N GLU A 48 1.16 -8.12 -20.27
CA GLU A 48 0.50 -7.92 -18.97
C GLU A 48 1.48 -7.43 -17.91
N TYR A 49 2.73 -7.90 -17.95
CA TYR A 49 3.80 -7.35 -17.13
C TYR A 49 3.96 -5.84 -17.32
N TYR A 50 4.04 -5.37 -18.56
CA TYR A 50 4.17 -3.93 -18.84
C TYR A 50 2.96 -3.12 -18.38
N LYS A 51 1.74 -3.62 -18.60
CA LYS A 51 0.52 -2.96 -18.08
C LYS A 51 0.55 -2.79 -16.57
N LEU A 52 0.94 -3.84 -15.84
CA LEU A 52 1.03 -3.79 -14.39
C LEU A 52 2.13 -2.82 -13.91
N MET A 53 3.28 -2.79 -14.60
CA MET A 53 4.37 -1.87 -14.28
C MET A 53 4.04 -0.40 -14.57
N ASP A 54 3.32 -0.14 -15.66
CA ASP A 54 2.82 1.19 -16.00
C ASP A 54 1.82 1.69 -14.95
N GLU A 55 0.93 0.81 -14.47
CA GLU A 55 0.05 1.15 -13.36
C GLU A 55 0.83 1.60 -12.12
N GLN A 56 1.94 0.94 -11.79
CA GLN A 56 2.81 1.35 -10.69
C GLN A 56 3.49 2.70 -10.95
N HIS A 57 3.82 3.01 -12.20
CA HIS A 57 4.35 4.31 -12.59
C HIS A 57 3.32 5.42 -12.37
N VAL A 58 2.07 5.22 -12.82
CA VAL A 58 0.96 6.16 -12.62
C VAL A 58 0.68 6.39 -11.13
N ILE A 59 0.69 5.34 -10.31
CA ILE A 59 0.53 5.45 -8.86
C ILE A 59 1.68 6.26 -8.25
N GLY A 60 2.94 5.98 -8.65
CA GLY A 60 4.10 6.73 -8.21
C GLY A 60 4.02 8.23 -8.57
N ASN A 61 3.59 8.55 -9.78
CA ASN A 61 3.40 9.94 -10.21
C ASN A 61 2.27 10.63 -9.43
N THR A 62 1.21 9.90 -9.10
CA THR A 62 0.13 10.41 -8.24
C THR A 62 0.66 10.75 -6.84
N ILE A 63 1.47 9.86 -6.23
CA ILE A 63 2.10 10.09 -4.93
C ILE A 63 2.99 11.34 -5.00
N LYS A 64 3.86 11.45 -6.00
CA LYS A 64 4.72 12.62 -6.20
C LYS A 64 3.92 13.92 -6.36
N LYS A 65 2.84 13.90 -7.15
CA LYS A 65 1.96 15.04 -7.38
C LYS A 65 1.36 15.54 -6.07
N TYR A 66 0.78 14.64 -5.27
CA TYR A 66 0.14 15.01 -4.00
C TYR A 66 1.15 15.32 -2.89
N LYS A 67 2.38 14.78 -2.97
CA LYS A 67 3.44 15.11 -2.00
C LYS A 67 4.09 16.48 -2.27
N ARG A 68 3.81 17.13 -3.39
CA ARG A 68 4.48 18.38 -3.81
C ARG A 68 4.43 19.45 -2.73
N ASP A 69 3.32 19.54 -2.01
CA ASP A 69 3.08 20.57 -1.01
C ASP A 69 3.48 20.11 0.41
N GLY A 70 4.24 19.01 0.51
CA GLY A 70 4.81 18.47 1.75
C GLY A 70 3.84 17.69 2.65
N TYR A 71 2.54 17.72 2.33
CA TYR A 71 1.48 17.10 3.12
C TYR A 71 0.49 16.35 2.23
N PHE A 72 -0.06 15.24 2.71
CA PHE A 72 -1.19 14.58 2.07
C PHE A 72 -2.48 14.86 2.84
N SER A 73 -3.45 15.47 2.19
CA SER A 73 -4.81 15.56 2.73
C SER A 73 -5.43 14.17 2.90
N PRO A 74 -6.43 14.01 3.80
CA PRO A 74 -7.15 12.75 3.95
C PRO A 74 -7.73 12.23 2.63
N GLU A 75 -8.24 13.12 1.77
CA GLU A 75 -8.78 12.76 0.46
C GLU A 75 -7.70 12.20 -0.48
N GLU A 76 -6.54 12.83 -0.54
CA GLU A 76 -5.40 12.36 -1.35
C GLU A 76 -4.87 11.02 -0.87
N LYS A 77 -4.75 10.84 0.45
CA LYS A 77 -4.40 9.54 1.06
C LYS A 77 -5.38 8.45 0.60
N ASN A 78 -6.68 8.73 0.68
CA ASN A 78 -7.73 7.80 0.27
C ASN A 78 -7.66 7.49 -1.24
N LYS A 79 -7.42 8.49 -2.08
CA LYS A 79 -7.22 8.32 -3.53
C LYS A 79 -6.02 7.44 -3.85
N ILE A 80 -4.88 7.65 -3.20
CA ILE A 80 -3.68 6.81 -3.37
C ILE A 80 -3.97 5.38 -2.89
N ALA A 81 -4.53 5.23 -1.69
CA ALA A 81 -4.84 3.93 -1.10
C ALA A 81 -5.82 3.12 -1.98
N ALA A 82 -6.83 3.77 -2.55
CA ALA A 82 -7.78 3.14 -3.47
C ALA A 82 -7.11 2.67 -4.77
N LYS A 83 -6.13 3.40 -5.30
CA LYS A 83 -5.35 2.95 -6.47
C LYS A 83 -4.48 1.74 -6.11
N GLN A 84 -3.78 1.80 -4.97
CA GLN A 84 -2.95 0.69 -4.50
C GLN A 84 -3.75 -0.58 -4.21
N ARG A 85 -4.95 -0.46 -3.65
CA ARG A 85 -5.85 -1.60 -3.41
C ARG A 85 -6.25 -2.28 -4.73
N ARG A 86 -6.68 -1.50 -5.72
CA ARG A 86 -7.03 -2.01 -7.05
C ARG A 86 -5.85 -2.71 -7.75
N ALA A 87 -4.65 -2.13 -7.64
CA ALA A 87 -3.43 -2.76 -8.14
C ALA A 87 -3.13 -4.10 -7.42
N ALA A 88 -3.27 -4.13 -6.08
CA ALA A 88 -3.06 -5.33 -5.29
C ALA A 88 -4.03 -6.45 -5.69
N ASP A 89 -5.29 -6.12 -5.94
CA ASP A 89 -6.30 -7.09 -6.38
C ASP A 89 -5.96 -7.68 -7.75
N ARG A 90 -5.49 -6.86 -8.70
CA ARG A 90 -4.98 -7.33 -9.99
C ARG A 90 -3.79 -8.27 -9.83
N ILE A 91 -2.78 -7.85 -9.06
CA ILE A 91 -1.57 -8.65 -8.81
C ILE A 91 -1.96 -10.01 -8.19
N ARG A 92 -2.89 -10.03 -7.24
CA ARG A 92 -3.36 -11.26 -6.57
C ARG A 92 -3.99 -12.25 -7.54
N ARG A 93 -4.73 -11.78 -8.56
CA ARG A 93 -5.30 -12.66 -9.59
C ARG A 93 -4.19 -13.41 -10.33
N TYR A 94 -3.14 -12.72 -10.73
CA TYR A 94 -2.01 -13.34 -11.42
C TYR A 94 -1.13 -14.22 -10.52
N GLN A 95 -1.03 -13.91 -9.23
CA GLN A 95 -0.36 -14.80 -8.26
C GLN A 95 -1.08 -16.15 -8.11
N ARG A 96 -2.39 -16.18 -8.31
CA ARG A 96 -3.20 -17.41 -8.25
C ARG A 96 -3.38 -18.08 -9.61
N ASN A 97 -2.91 -17.45 -10.70
CA ASN A 97 -3.03 -18.01 -12.04
C ASN A 97 -2.26 -19.34 -12.16
N ARG A 98 -2.90 -20.36 -12.74
CA ARG A 98 -2.29 -21.68 -13.00
C ARG A 98 -1.61 -21.74 -14.36
N GLU A 99 -1.92 -20.81 -15.25
CA GLU A 99 -1.31 -20.72 -16.58
C GLU A 99 0.17 -20.32 -16.51
N ARG A 100 0.94 -20.80 -17.48
CA ARG A 100 2.33 -20.41 -17.72
C ARG A 100 2.51 -19.98 -19.17
N TYR A 101 3.26 -18.91 -19.38
CA TYR A 101 3.49 -18.24 -20.67
C TYR A 101 4.95 -18.36 -21.11
#